data_AF-A0A183G7T1-F1
#
_entry.id   AF-A0A183G7T1-F1
#
_cell.length_a   1.000
_cell.length_b   1.000
_cell.length_c   1.000
_cell.angle_alpha   90.00
_cell.angle_beta   90.00
_cell.angle_gamma   90.00
#
_symmetry.space_group_name_H-M   'P 1'
#
loop_
_entity.id
_entity.type
_entity.pdbx_description
1 polymer ?
#
loop_
_entity_poly.entity_id
_entity_poly.type
_entity_poly.pdbx_seq_one_letter_code
_entity_poly.pdbx_strand_id
1 'polypeptide(L)'
;MANEISCPGGVDLAQSRFFLYLGTSNEERYAALEGLIEQREDWKNQLIKALRDIRNNRYVEVNGVPTWLSNPRRKKREEQREEEDRHEEQKEEDDLEWT
;
A
#
# COMPACT_ATOMS: atom_id res chain seq x y z
N MET A 1 -0.64 -0.62 -18.45
CA MET A 1 -0.31 0.65 -17.76
C MET A 1 -1.15 1.75 -18.38
N ALA A 2 -1.42 2.83 -17.64
CA ALA A 2 -2.25 3.98 -17.98
C ALA A 2 -3.75 3.83 -17.63
N ASN A 3 -4.11 4.51 -16.54
CA ASN A 3 -5.31 5.34 -16.43
C ASN A 3 -4.98 6.46 -15.43
N GLU A 4 -3.98 7.27 -15.80
CA GLU A 4 -3.91 8.62 -15.26
C GLU A 4 -5.19 9.35 -15.69
N ILE A 5 -5.81 10.04 -14.74
CA ILE A 5 -6.94 10.93 -15.01
C ILE A 5 -6.40 12.02 -15.93
N SER A 6 -6.51 11.82 -17.24
CA SER A 6 -6.25 12.85 -18.24
C SER A 6 -7.30 13.92 -18.01
N CYS A 7 -6.92 15.02 -17.36
CA CYS A 7 -7.72 16.24 -17.38
C CYS A 7 -7.67 16.77 -18.82
N PRO A 8 -8.77 16.70 -19.59
CA PRO A 8 -8.75 17.09 -21.00
C PRO A 8 -8.63 18.61 -21.19
N GLY A 9 -8.83 19.40 -20.12
CA GLY A 9 -8.51 20.81 -20.09
C GLY A 9 -7.14 21.00 -19.48
N GLY A 10 -6.15 21.39 -20.29
CA GLY A 10 -4.89 21.91 -19.77
C GLY A 10 -5.21 23.09 -18.85
N VAL A 11 -4.81 23.01 -17.58
CA VAL A 11 -4.97 24.12 -16.64
C VAL A 11 -3.88 25.13 -16.96
N ASP A 12 -4.26 26.35 -17.34
CA ASP A 12 -3.32 27.45 -17.43
C ASP A 12 -2.82 27.80 -16.03
N LEU A 13 -1.59 27.38 -15.72
CA LEU A 13 -0.96 27.61 -14.43
C LEU A 13 -0.77 29.10 -14.12
N ALA A 14 -0.61 29.95 -15.15
CA ALA A 14 -0.48 31.39 -14.96
C ALA A 14 -1.78 32.04 -14.43
N GLN A 15 -2.93 31.40 -14.65
CA GLN A 15 -4.24 31.85 -14.16
C GLN A 15 -4.70 31.07 -12.91
N SER A 16 -3.97 30.02 -12.53
CA SER A 16 -4.32 29.19 -11.38
C SER A 16 -4.02 29.92 -10.07
N ARG A 17 -5.08 30.39 -9.40
CA ARG A 17 -4.99 30.96 -8.03
C ARG A 17 -4.27 30.04 -7.06
N PHE A 18 -4.48 28.72 -7.20
CA PHE A 18 -3.82 27.73 -6.37
C PHE A 18 -2.31 27.69 -6.66
N PHE A 19 -1.91 27.58 -7.93
CA PHE A 19 -0.49 27.53 -8.31
C PHE A 19 0.25 28.80 -7.88
N LEU A 20 -0.36 29.99 -8.09
CA LEU A 20 0.22 31.26 -7.68
C LEU A 20 0.37 31.41 -6.15
N TYR A 21 -0.47 30.72 -5.37
CA TYR A 21 -0.40 30.71 -3.91
C TYR A 21 0.75 29.85 -3.36
N LEU A 22 1.24 28.87 -4.14
CA LEU A 22 2.28 27.93 -3.68
C LEU A 22 3.66 28.57 -3.51
N GLY A 23 3.90 29.76 -4.05
CA GLY A 23 5.20 30.43 -3.97
C GLY A 23 5.23 31.76 -4.69
N THR A 24 6.33 32.48 -4.49
CA THR A 24 6.54 33.80 -5.10
C THR A 24 7.23 33.68 -6.46
N SER A 25 8.18 32.75 -6.59
CA SER A 25 8.84 32.40 -7.85
C SER A 25 8.19 31.17 -8.51
N ASN A 26 8.42 30.99 -9.81
CA ASN A 26 7.94 29.78 -10.49
C ASN A 26 8.64 28.52 -9.97
N GLU A 27 9.93 28.59 -9.66
CA GLU A 27 10.69 27.45 -9.12
C GLU A 27 10.11 26.97 -7.78
N GLU A 28 9.80 27.91 -6.87
CA GLU A 28 9.13 27.60 -5.59
C GLU A 28 7.77 26.93 -5.81
N ARG A 29 6.97 27.46 -6.74
CA ARG A 29 5.63 26.93 -7.02
C ARG A 29 5.68 25.51 -7.57
N TYR A 30 6.60 25.24 -8.50
CA TYR A 30 6.76 23.90 -9.05
C TYR A 30 7.28 22.91 -8.01
N ALA A 31 8.27 23.29 -7.21
CA ALA A 31 8.77 22.42 -6.14
C ALA A 31 7.69 22.09 -5.10
N ALA A 32 6.90 23.09 -4.68
CA ALA A 32 5.78 22.90 -3.78
C ALA A 32 4.67 22.03 -4.40
N LEU A 33 4.36 22.23 -5.69
CA LEU A 33 3.37 21.43 -6.40
C LEU A 33 3.79 19.97 -6.50
N GLU A 34 5.07 19.71 -6.81
CA GLU A 34 5.62 18.35 -6.88
C GLU A 34 5.51 17.65 -5.52
N GLY A 35 5.90 18.32 -4.44
CA GLY A 35 5.76 17.76 -3.10
C GLY A 35 4.32 17.42 -2.72
N LEU A 36 3.34 18.21 -3.16
CA LEU A 36 1.92 17.91 -2.96
C LEU A 36 1.44 16.70 -3.80
N ILE A 37 1.97 16.54 -5.01
CA ILE A 37 1.68 15.38 -5.87
C ILE A 37 2.22 14.10 -5.21
N GLU A 38 3.46 14.13 -4.72
CA GLU A 38 4.07 13.02 -3.99
C GLU A 38 3.27 12.65 -2.74
N GLN A 39 2.90 13.64 -1.91
CA GLN A 39 2.06 13.43 -0.72
C GLN A 39 0.72 12.78 -1.08
N ARG A 40 0.09 13.23 -2.17
CA ARG A 40 -1.18 12.67 -2.62
C ARG A 40 -1.04 11.20 -3.01
N GLU A 41 0.04 10.84 -3.70
CA GLU A 41 0.28 9.44 -4.09
C GLU A 41 0.59 8.57 -2.86
N ASP A 42 1.33 9.10 -1.88
CA ASP A 42 1.58 8.41 -0.62
C ASP A 42 0.27 8.14 0.14
N TRP A 43 -0.59 9.17 0.32
CA TRP A 43 -1.89 9.01 0.98
C TRP A 43 -2.79 8.02 0.25
N LYS A 44 -2.80 8.04 -1.08
CA LYS A 44 -3.53 7.06 -1.89
C LYS A 44 -3.02 5.65 -1.63
N ASN A 45 -1.70 5.44 -1.58
CA ASN A 45 -1.12 4.14 -1.28
C ASN A 45 -1.47 3.66 0.14
N GLN A 46 -1.40 4.55 1.13
CA GLN A 46 -1.82 4.25 2.50
C GLN A 46 -3.30 3.87 2.58
N LEU A 47 -4.18 4.61 1.90
CA LEU A 47 -5.61 4.32 1.87
C LEU A 47 -5.90 2.97 1.19
N ILE A 48 -5.25 2.68 0.06
CA ILE A 48 -5.39 1.38 -0.61
C ILE A 48 -4.93 0.24 0.30
N LYS A 49 -3.84 0.44 1.06
CA LYS A 49 -3.37 -0.54 2.04
C LYS A 49 -4.38 -0.74 3.16
N ALA A 50 -4.90 0.35 3.75
CA ALA A 50 -5.92 0.28 4.79
C ALA A 50 -7.19 -0.44 4.33
N LEU A 51 -7.68 -0.14 3.12
CA LEU A 51 -8.84 -0.82 2.53
C LEU A 51 -8.59 -2.32 2.31
N ARG A 52 -7.38 -2.67 1.89
CA ARG A 52 -6.96 -4.07 1.75
C ARG A 52 -6.95 -4.79 3.10
N ASP A 53 -6.45 -4.13 4.15
CA ASP A 53 -6.42 -4.69 5.49
C ASP A 53 -7.83 -4.86 6.06
N ILE A 54 -8.73 -3.90 5.87
CA ILE A 54 -10.15 -4.03 6.25
C ILE A 54 -10.84 -5.17 5.50
N ARG A 55 -10.53 -5.37 4.22
CA ARG A 55 -11.08 -6.49 3.44
C ARG A 55 -10.56 -7.84 3.91
N ASN A 56 -9.29 -7.88 4.33
CA ASN A 56 -8.58 -9.11 4.64
C ASN A 56 -8.62 -9.48 6.13
N ASN A 57 -9.04 -8.57 7.00
CA ASN A 57 -9.10 -8.76 8.44
C ASN A 57 -10.51 -8.45 8.93
N ARG A 58 -10.92 -9.12 10.00
CA ARG A 58 -12.18 -8.85 10.70
C ARG A 58 -11.86 -8.20 12.03
N TYR A 59 -12.51 -7.08 12.31
CA TYR A 59 -12.45 -6.46 13.62
C TYR A 59 -13.42 -7.20 14.56
N VAL A 60 -12.90 -7.73 15.67
CA VAL A 60 -13.68 -8.44 16.69
C VAL A 60 -13.16 -8.13 18.08
N GLU A 61 -14.00 -8.29 19.08
CA GLU A 61 -13.60 -8.19 20.48
C GLU A 61 -13.22 -9.58 21.00
N VAL A 62 -12.00 -9.72 21.51
CA VAL A 62 -11.50 -10.95 22.12
C VAL A 62 -11.16 -10.64 23.56
N ASN A 63 -11.85 -11.25 24.52
CA ASN A 63 -11.67 -11.03 25.95
C ASN A 63 -11.75 -9.55 26.38
N GLY A 64 -12.66 -8.76 25.80
CA GLY A 64 -12.78 -7.34 26.10
C GLY A 64 -11.84 -6.43 25.31
N VAL A 65 -10.94 -7.00 24.49
CA VAL A 65 -9.93 -6.24 23.74
C VAL A 65 -10.28 -6.22 22.24
N PRO A 66 -10.51 -5.03 21.66
CA PRO A 66 -10.74 -4.91 20.23
C PRO A 66 -9.51 -5.32 19.43
N THR A 67 -9.64 -6.35 18.60
CA THR A 67 -8.54 -7.02 17.90
C THR A 67 -8.87 -7.25 16.43
N TRP A 68 -7.88 -7.05 15.56
CA TRP A 68 -7.97 -7.43 14.16
C TRP A 68 -7.56 -8.90 13.99
N LEU A 69 -8.48 -9.72 13.50
CA LEU A 69 -8.19 -11.12 13.14
C LEU A 69 -8.07 -11.28 11.63
N SER A 70 -7.01 -11.93 11.17
CA SER A 70 -6.85 -12.29 9.77
C SER A 70 -8.00 -13.16 9.28
N ASN A 71 -8.43 -12.94 8.03
CA ASN A 71 -9.48 -13.74 7.40
C ASN A 71 -9.11 -15.23 7.45
N PRO A 72 -9.99 -16.12 7.96
CA PRO A 72 -9.71 -17.55 8.11
C PRO A 72 -9.24 -18.21 6.81
N ARG A 73 -9.74 -17.76 5.65
CA ARG A 73 -9.30 -18.28 4.33
C ARG A 73 -7.87 -17.93 3.98
N ARG A 74 -7.37 -16.79 4.47
CA ARG A 74 -5.99 -16.36 4.28
C ARG A 74 -5.08 -17.05 5.29
N LYS A 75 -5.48 -17.08 6.56
CA LYS A 75 -4.77 -17.81 7.62
C LYS A 75 -4.50 -19.26 7.21
N LYS A 76 -5.52 -19.97 6.70
CA LYS A 76 -5.37 -21.34 6.19
C LYS A 76 -4.37 -21.47 5.01
N ARG A 77 -4.26 -20.46 4.14
CA ARG A 77 -3.29 -20.48 3.02
C ARG A 77 -1.87 -20.16 3.48
N GLU A 78 -1.71 -19.27 4.45
CA GLU A 78 -0.41 -18.98 5.06
C GLU A 78 0.09 -20.22 5.82
N GLU A 79 -0.76 -20.85 6.62
CA GLU A 79 -0.44 -22.10 7.32
C GLU A 79 -0.03 -23.23 6.36
N GLN A 80 -0.70 -23.35 5.21
CA GLN A 80 -0.35 -24.34 4.18
C GLN A 80 1.02 -24.08 3.55
N ARG A 81 1.36 -22.81 3.27
CA ARG A 81 2.69 -22.47 2.72
C ARG A 81 3.79 -22.72 3.74
N GLU A 82 3.59 -22.32 4.99
CA GLU A 82 4.56 -22.58 6.05
C GLU A 82 4.75 -24.09 6.31
N GLU A 83 3.72 -24.91 6.09
CA GLU A 83 3.83 -26.37 6.18
C GLU A 83 4.57 -26.98 4.98
N GLU A 84 4.35 -26.46 3.77
CA GLU A 84 5.11 -26.81 2.56
C GLU A 84 6.59 -26.46 2.73
N ASP A 85 6.91 -25.24 3.16
CA ASP A 85 8.28 -24.77 3.39
C ASP A 85 9.01 -25.64 4.43
N ARG A 86 8.37 -25.96 5.57
CA ARG A 86 8.93 -26.87 6.59
C ARG A 86 9.24 -28.27 6.05
N HIS A 87 8.38 -28.77 5.17
CA HIS A 87 8.56 -30.10 4.59
C HIS A 87 9.64 -30.12 3.49
N GLU A 88 9.90 -28.99 2.83
CA GLU A 88 11.04 -28.82 1.93
C GLU A 88 12.36 -28.72 2.70
N GLU A 89 12.42 -27.90 3.76
CA GLU A 89 13.60 -27.81 4.65
C GLU A 89 13.99 -29.18 5.22
N GLN A 90 13.00 -29.95 5.68
CA GLN A 90 13.23 -31.27 6.27
C GLN A 90 13.72 -32.30 5.23
N LYS A 91 13.29 -32.19 3.97
CA LYS A 91 13.83 -33.02 2.87
C LYS A 91 15.27 -32.64 2.55
N GLU A 92 15.60 -31.35 2.53
CA GLU A 92 16.98 -30.91 2.28
C GLU A 92 17.92 -31.36 3.40
N GLU A 93 17.48 -31.34 4.66
CA GLU A 93 18.23 -31.88 5.80
C GLU A 93 18.43 -33.40 5.70
N ASP A 94 17.37 -34.15 5.40
CA ASP A 94 17.44 -35.62 5.23
C ASP A 94 18.35 -36.03 4.06
N ASP A 95 18.34 -35.27 2.96
CA ASP A 95 19.20 -35.51 1.78
C ASP A 95 20.69 -35.17 2.08
N LEU A 96 20.96 -34.21 2.98
CA LEU A 96 22.31 -33.85 3.44
C LEU A 96 22.87 -34.85 4.46
N GLU A 97 22.02 -35.43 5.32
CA GLU A 97 22.43 -36.45 6.30
C GLU A 97 22.79 -37.79 5.64
N TRP A 98 22.38 -37.99 4.38
CA TRP A 98 22.63 -39.21 3.60
C TRP A 98 23.82 -39.11 2.60
N THR A 99 24.67 -38.08 2.71
CA THR A 99 25.93 -37.93 1.95
C THR A 99 27.18 -38.01 2.83
#